data_AF-Q9VH31-F1
#
_entry.id   AF-Q9VH31-F1
#
_cell.length_a   1.000
_cell.length_b   1.000
_cell.length_c   1.000
_cell.angle_alpha   90.00
_cell.angle_beta   90.00
_cell.angle_gamma   90.00
#
_symmetry.space_group_name_H-M   'P 1'
#
loop_
_entity.id
_entity.type
_entity.pdbx_description
1 polymer ?
#
loop_
_entity_poly.entity_id
_entity_poly.type
_entity_poly.pdbx_seq_one_letter_code
_entity_poly.pdbx_strand_id
1 'polypeptide(L)'
;MSSFKKLSLCLVLSIMWTSVADSTPIRQCADSNYPQPLMVQIDDCDALPCDLWKGTEAKIDIQFVATRNTMKKLSAEVHLTSLGVTIPYDLEASRGNVCSNLLHGAYCPLDAGEDVTYQLLLPVTTNQPEVPTRLEVRLLDSDDENRVVSCFLADTRVKKPRSAV
;
A
#
# COMPACT_ATOMS: atom_id res chain seq x y z
N MET A 1 -17.81 -52.15 -23.28
CA MET A 1 -17.71 -50.66 -23.26
C MET A 1 -18.01 -50.16 -21.86
N SER A 2 -17.29 -49.13 -21.39
CA SER A 2 -17.70 -48.20 -20.33
C SER A 2 -17.58 -48.60 -18.85
N SER A 3 -16.37 -48.82 -18.33
CA SER A 3 -16.12 -48.56 -16.89
C SER A 3 -14.80 -47.82 -16.64
N PHE A 4 -13.71 -48.23 -17.30
CA PHE A 4 -12.37 -47.65 -17.06
C PHE A 4 -12.17 -46.20 -17.56
N LYS A 5 -13.03 -45.68 -18.44
CA LYS A 5 -12.92 -44.29 -18.93
C LYS A 5 -13.43 -43.24 -17.93
N LYS A 6 -14.31 -43.61 -17.00
CA LYS A 6 -14.92 -42.65 -16.06
C LYS A 6 -14.00 -42.31 -14.89
N LEU A 7 -13.18 -43.26 -14.45
CA LEU A 7 -12.31 -43.07 -13.28
C LEU A 7 -11.16 -42.09 -13.56
N SER A 8 -10.63 -42.06 -14.79
CA SER A 8 -9.57 -41.13 -15.19
C SER A 8 -10.07 -39.70 -15.40
N LEU A 9 -11.37 -39.50 -15.65
CA LEU A 9 -11.93 -38.17 -15.97
C LEU A 9 -12.27 -37.36 -14.71
N CYS A 10 -12.58 -38.01 -13.58
CA CYS A 10 -12.77 -37.31 -12.30
C CYS A 10 -11.46 -36.84 -11.66
N LEU A 11 -10.30 -37.38 -12.08
CA LEU A 11 -8.99 -36.93 -11.63
C LEU A 11 -8.54 -35.61 -12.29
N VAL A 12 -9.35 -35.02 -13.17
CA VAL A 12 -9.29 -33.58 -13.52
C VAL A 12 -9.80 -32.74 -12.33
N LEU A 13 -9.39 -33.17 -11.14
CA LEU A 13 -9.62 -32.58 -9.83
C LEU A 13 -9.10 -31.15 -9.91
N SER A 14 -10.02 -30.25 -10.21
CA SER A 14 -10.08 -28.86 -9.74
C SER A 14 -8.71 -28.29 -9.45
N ILE A 15 -8.05 -27.78 -10.50
CA ILE A 15 -7.05 -26.72 -10.36
C ILE A 15 -7.82 -25.59 -9.67
N MET A 16 -7.79 -25.55 -8.34
CA MET A 16 -8.15 -24.33 -7.64
C MET A 16 -7.12 -23.32 -8.10
N TRP A 17 -7.54 -22.40 -8.97
CA TRP A 17 -6.81 -21.17 -9.16
C TRP A 17 -6.80 -20.47 -7.80
N THR A 18 -5.76 -20.75 -7.02
CA THR A 18 -5.33 -19.81 -5.99
C THR A 18 -4.94 -18.58 -6.78
N SER A 19 -5.82 -17.59 -6.82
CA SER A 19 -5.40 -16.23 -7.12
C SER A 19 -4.36 -15.90 -6.06
N VAL A 20 -3.08 -16.01 -6.43
CA VAL A 20 -2.02 -15.38 -5.66
C VAL A 20 -2.39 -13.91 -5.73
N ALA A 21 -2.80 -13.34 -4.60
CA ALA A 21 -2.95 -11.90 -4.50
C ALA A 21 -1.55 -11.34 -4.72
N ASP A 22 -1.29 -10.85 -5.93
CA ASP A 22 -0.02 -10.22 -6.23
C ASP A 22 0.01 -8.88 -5.51
N SER A 23 1.12 -8.59 -4.85
CA SER A 23 1.32 -7.30 -4.18
C SER A 23 1.48 -6.21 -5.23
N THR A 24 1.05 -4.99 -4.92
CA THR A 24 1.25 -3.85 -5.81
C THR A 24 2.75 -3.64 -6.10
N PRO A 25 3.19 -3.65 -7.37
CA PRO A 25 4.57 -3.36 -7.70
C PRO A 25 4.96 -1.94 -7.25
N ILE A 26 6.11 -1.80 -6.61
CA ILE A 26 6.63 -0.51 -6.14
C ILE A 26 7.99 -0.19 -6.76
N ARG A 27 8.39 1.07 -6.62
CA ARG A 27 9.71 1.57 -7.00
C ARG A 27 10.42 2.14 -5.78
N GLN A 28 11.74 2.08 -5.80
CA GLN A 28 12.59 2.68 -4.77
C GLN A 28 12.47 4.21 -4.79
N CYS A 29 12.44 4.83 -3.61
CA CYS A 29 12.52 6.28 -3.45
C CYS A 29 13.86 6.84 -3.96
N ALA A 30 13.92 8.16 -4.16
CA ALA A 30 15.09 8.82 -4.72
C ALA A 30 16.35 8.63 -3.87
N ASP A 31 16.22 8.65 -2.54
CA ASP A 31 17.29 8.23 -1.64
C ASP A 31 17.27 6.70 -1.53
N SER A 32 18.29 6.06 -2.11
CA SER A 32 18.41 4.61 -2.12
C SER A 32 18.67 4.01 -0.73
N ASN A 33 19.04 4.83 0.27
CA ASN A 33 19.29 4.37 1.63
C ASN A 33 18.01 4.20 2.45
N TYR A 34 16.87 4.72 1.97
CA TYR A 34 15.60 4.51 2.65
C TYR A 34 15.17 3.04 2.53
N PRO A 35 14.83 2.37 3.65
CA PRO A 35 14.34 1.00 3.60
C PRO A 35 13.06 0.92 2.77
N GLN A 36 12.93 -0.13 1.97
CA GLN A 36 11.67 -0.43 1.27
C GLN A 36 10.76 -1.28 2.17
N PRO A 37 9.44 -1.14 2.05
CA PRO A 37 8.51 -2.06 2.69
C PRO A 37 8.70 -3.47 2.13
N LEU A 38 8.34 -4.48 2.92
CA LEU A 38 8.31 -5.88 2.49
C LEU A 38 7.24 -6.11 1.43
N MET A 39 6.12 -5.39 1.56
CA MET A 39 4.95 -5.50 0.68
C MET A 39 4.16 -4.19 0.74
N VAL A 40 3.55 -3.83 -0.39
CA VAL A 40 2.52 -2.80 -0.48
C VAL A 40 1.32 -3.38 -1.23
N GLN A 41 0.12 -3.09 -0.75
CA GLN A 41 -1.12 -3.38 -1.46
C GLN A 41 -1.98 -2.13 -1.54
N ILE A 42 -2.15 -1.58 -2.74
CA ILE A 42 -3.05 -0.46 -3.04
C ILE A 42 -4.36 -1.04 -3.58
N ASP A 43 -5.41 -1.06 -2.77
CA ASP A 43 -6.69 -1.68 -3.09
C ASP A 43 -6.51 -3.11 -3.65
N ASP A 44 -6.95 -3.37 -4.88
CA ASP A 44 -6.76 -4.62 -5.63
C ASP A 44 -5.74 -4.48 -6.78
N CYS A 45 -4.89 -3.46 -6.75
CA CYS A 45 -3.91 -3.18 -7.78
C CYS A 45 -2.75 -4.19 -7.79
N ASP A 46 -2.67 -5.00 -8.85
CA ASP A 46 -1.59 -5.94 -9.13
C ASP A 46 -0.64 -5.45 -10.26
N ALA A 47 -0.98 -4.34 -10.93
CA ALA A 47 -0.20 -3.78 -12.02
C ALA A 47 -0.27 -2.25 -12.04
N LEU A 48 0.86 -1.62 -12.37
CA LEU A 48 0.95 -0.16 -12.48
C LEU A 48 0.45 0.36 -13.85
N PRO A 49 -0.15 1.56 -13.90
CA PRO A 49 -0.44 2.43 -12.76
C PRO A 49 -1.74 2.03 -12.03
N CYS A 50 -1.76 2.16 -10.71
CA CYS A 50 -2.94 1.88 -9.89
C CYS A 50 -4.04 2.92 -10.10
N ASP A 51 -5.28 2.46 -10.16
CA ASP A 51 -6.46 3.30 -10.29
C ASP A 51 -6.90 3.81 -8.91
N LEU A 52 -6.86 5.13 -8.70
CA LEU A 52 -7.37 5.78 -7.49
C LEU A 52 -8.72 6.43 -7.79
N TRP A 53 -9.78 5.99 -7.11
CA TRP A 53 -11.15 6.37 -7.46
C TRP A 53 -11.61 7.64 -6.75
N LYS A 54 -12.09 8.63 -7.51
CA LYS A 54 -12.63 9.87 -6.96
C LYS A 54 -13.83 9.62 -6.05
N GLY A 55 -13.86 10.34 -4.93
CA GLY A 55 -14.92 10.26 -3.93
C GLY A 55 -14.81 9.06 -3.01
N THR A 56 -13.72 8.29 -3.08
CA THR A 56 -13.47 7.13 -2.21
C THR A 56 -12.18 7.34 -1.41
N GLU A 57 -11.84 6.34 -0.58
CA GLU A 57 -10.54 6.21 0.03
C GLU A 57 -9.79 5.07 -0.67
N ALA A 58 -8.55 5.32 -1.07
CA ALA A 58 -7.65 4.27 -1.50
C ALA A 58 -7.06 3.61 -0.25
N LYS A 59 -7.23 2.30 -0.11
CA LYS A 59 -6.69 1.54 1.00
C LYS A 59 -5.29 1.04 0.65
N ILE A 60 -4.29 1.49 1.39
CA ILE A 60 -2.88 1.18 1.14
C ILE A 60 -2.33 0.45 2.36
N ASP A 61 -2.21 -0.87 2.25
CA ASP A 61 -1.63 -1.72 3.30
C ASP A 61 -0.11 -1.81 3.07
N ILE A 62 0.69 -1.36 4.02
CA ILE A 62 2.16 -1.22 3.93
C ILE A 62 2.80 -2.10 5.01
N GLN A 63 3.43 -3.20 4.60
CA GLN A 63 4.20 -4.04 5.53
C GLN A 63 5.64 -3.53 5.60
N PHE A 64 6.10 -3.12 6.77
CA PHE A 64 7.46 -2.60 6.97
C PHE A 64 8.11 -3.24 8.20
N VAL A 65 9.44 -3.13 8.25
CA VAL A 65 10.24 -3.63 9.37
C VAL A 65 10.70 -2.45 10.24
N ALA A 66 10.51 -2.57 11.54
CA ALA A 66 10.99 -1.63 12.51
C ALA A 66 12.52 -1.54 12.52
N THR A 67 13.07 -0.32 12.44
CA THR A 67 14.51 -0.09 12.23
C THR A 67 15.29 0.09 13.53
N ARG A 68 14.62 0.38 14.65
CA ARG A 68 15.23 0.51 15.98
C ARG A 68 14.28 0.09 17.09
N ASN A 69 14.81 -0.10 18.29
CA ASN A 69 14.00 -0.41 19.47
C ASN A 69 13.18 0.80 19.92
N THR A 70 12.02 0.51 20.51
CA THR A 70 11.19 1.50 21.19
C THR A 70 10.76 2.66 20.27
N MET A 71 10.27 2.37 19.07
CA MET A 71 9.62 3.36 18.19
C MET A 71 8.19 3.60 18.69
N LYS A 72 7.97 4.70 19.41
CA LYS A 72 6.66 5.00 20.06
C LYS A 72 5.76 5.88 19.21
N LYS A 73 6.34 6.73 18.36
CA LYS A 73 5.61 7.66 17.51
C LYS A 73 6.09 7.54 16.08
N LEU A 74 5.19 7.06 15.24
CA LEU A 74 5.42 6.89 13.82
C LEU A 74 4.38 7.70 13.05
N SER A 75 4.81 8.41 12.02
CA SER A 75 3.94 9.22 11.16
C SER A 75 4.12 8.86 9.69
N ALA A 76 3.05 8.95 8.91
CA ALA A 76 3.08 8.81 7.46
C ALA A 76 3.04 10.18 6.78
N GLU A 77 3.93 10.38 5.81
CA GLU A 77 3.89 11.50 4.87
C GLU A 77 3.59 10.98 3.47
N VAL A 78 2.77 11.74 2.73
CA VAL A 78 2.37 11.42 1.37
C VAL A 78 2.75 12.57 0.46
N HIS A 79 3.46 12.30 -0.62
CA HIS A 79 3.71 13.27 -1.68
C HIS A 79 3.12 12.79 -3.00
N LEU A 80 2.53 13.71 -3.74
CA LEU A 80 1.95 13.46 -5.05
C LEU A 80 2.73 14.26 -6.09
N THR A 81 3.29 13.57 -7.08
CA THR A 81 3.92 14.22 -8.24
C THR A 81 3.06 14.07 -9.48
N SER A 82 2.60 15.19 -10.03
CA SER A 82 1.86 15.24 -11.31
C SER A 82 2.46 16.32 -12.20
N LEU A 83 2.62 16.05 -13.51
CA LEU A 83 3.18 17.00 -14.48
C LEU A 83 4.54 17.61 -14.06
N GLY A 84 5.37 16.83 -13.35
CA GLY A 84 6.67 17.26 -12.85
C GLY A 84 6.65 18.11 -11.57
N VAL A 85 5.47 18.43 -11.02
CA VAL A 85 5.31 19.17 -9.78
C VAL A 85 5.00 18.21 -8.64
N THR A 86 5.78 18.27 -7.56
CA THR A 86 5.55 17.47 -6.35
C THR A 86 4.91 18.31 -5.27
N ILE A 87 3.78 17.85 -4.73
CA ILE A 87 3.01 18.53 -3.68
C ILE A 87 2.89 17.57 -2.48
N PRO A 88 3.21 18.02 -1.25
CA PRO A 88 2.87 17.25 -0.05
C PRO A 88 1.35 17.20 0.12
N TYR A 89 0.81 16.00 0.29
CA TYR A 89 -0.61 15.81 0.59
C TYR A 89 -0.83 16.14 2.06
N ASP A 90 -1.80 17.01 2.35
CA ASP A 90 -2.21 17.34 3.72
C ASP A 90 -3.02 16.17 4.32
N LEU A 91 -2.29 15.23 4.91
CA LEU A 91 -2.87 14.03 5.51
C LEU A 91 -3.37 14.34 6.92
N GLU A 92 -4.64 14.04 7.17
CA GLU A 92 -5.22 14.19 8.51
C GLU A 92 -4.42 13.43 9.56
N ALA A 93 -4.18 14.04 10.72
CA ALA A 93 -3.33 13.47 11.78
C ALA A 93 -3.79 12.08 12.25
N SER A 94 -5.10 11.80 12.22
CA SER A 94 -5.65 10.48 12.56
C SER A 94 -5.21 9.38 11.59
N ARG A 95 -5.14 9.70 10.28
CA ARG A 95 -4.69 8.79 9.22
C ARG A 95 -3.18 8.69 9.17
N GLY A 96 -2.49 9.82 9.37
CA GLY A 96 -1.03 9.90 9.39
C GLY A 96 -0.40 9.26 10.62
N ASN A 97 -1.14 9.01 11.71
CA ASN A 97 -0.61 8.30 12.87
C ASN A 97 -0.49 6.79 12.58
N VAL A 98 0.73 6.32 12.31
CA VAL A 98 0.99 4.92 11.93
C VAL A 98 0.62 3.97 13.07
N CYS A 99 0.98 4.32 14.32
CA CYS A 99 0.73 3.49 15.50
C CYS A 99 -0.76 3.23 15.76
N SER A 100 -1.63 4.19 15.42
CA SER A 100 -3.08 4.05 15.57
C SER A 100 -3.76 3.24 14.47
N ASN A 101 -3.04 2.94 13.37
CA ASN A 101 -3.57 2.29 12.18
C ASN A 101 -2.76 1.03 11.80
N LEU A 102 -2.11 0.42 12.79
CA LEU A 102 -1.50 -0.91 12.61
C LEU A 102 -2.59 -1.98 12.58
N LEU A 103 -2.42 -2.95 11.68
CA LEU A 103 -3.34 -4.08 11.53
C LEU A 103 -2.96 -5.24 12.45
N HIS A 104 -3.83 -6.26 12.48
CA HIS A 104 -3.59 -7.55 13.15
C HIS A 104 -3.31 -7.47 14.65
N GLY A 105 -3.72 -6.37 15.30
CA GLY A 105 -3.53 -6.16 16.73
C GLY A 105 -2.11 -5.73 17.11
N ALA A 106 -1.26 -5.37 16.14
CA ALA A 106 0.01 -4.73 16.41
C ALA A 106 -0.21 -3.31 16.98
N TYR A 107 0.70 -2.86 17.84
CA TYR A 107 0.64 -1.55 18.48
C TYR A 107 2.05 -1.07 18.84
N CYS A 108 2.24 0.25 18.94
CA CYS A 108 3.49 0.83 19.41
C CYS A 108 3.64 0.75 20.95
N PRO A 109 4.86 0.68 21.51
CA PRO A 109 6.14 0.78 20.84
C PRO A 109 6.51 -0.46 20.01
N LEU A 110 7.14 -0.23 18.87
CA LEU A 110 7.75 -1.30 18.07
C LEU A 110 9.23 -1.47 18.43
N ASP A 111 9.71 -2.71 18.42
CA ASP A 111 11.10 -3.09 18.61
C ASP A 111 11.78 -3.48 17.30
N ALA A 112 13.11 -3.38 17.27
CA ALA A 112 13.88 -3.56 16.04
C ALA A 112 13.65 -4.96 15.45
N GLY A 113 13.39 -5.02 14.15
CA GLY A 113 13.15 -6.25 13.42
C GLY A 113 11.70 -6.75 13.47
N GLU A 114 10.81 -6.14 14.24
CA GLU A 114 9.38 -6.43 14.15
C GLU A 114 8.85 -6.01 12.77
N ASP A 115 8.15 -6.92 12.10
CA ASP A 115 7.39 -6.63 10.90
C ASP A 115 5.92 -6.35 11.24
N VAL A 116 5.41 -5.22 10.76
CA VAL A 116 4.03 -4.81 11.00
C VAL A 116 3.40 -4.25 9.74
N THR A 117 2.08 -4.27 9.68
CA THR A 117 1.32 -3.70 8.56
C THR A 117 0.60 -2.44 9.02
N TYR A 118 0.93 -1.32 8.40
CA TYR A 118 0.22 -0.05 8.54
C TYR A 118 -0.82 0.07 7.42
N GLN A 119 -2.06 0.42 7.77
CA GLN A 119 -3.10 0.73 6.81
C GLN A 119 -3.27 2.24 6.67
N LEU A 120 -2.94 2.77 5.51
CA LEU A 120 -3.25 4.14 5.12
C LEU A 120 -4.57 4.15 4.32
N LEU A 121 -5.59 4.82 4.83
CA LEU A 121 -6.77 5.19 4.07
C LEU A 121 -6.57 6.57 3.47
N LEU A 122 -6.16 6.66 2.20
CA LEU A 122 -5.88 7.92 1.52
C LEU A 122 -7.15 8.45 0.84
N PRO A 123 -7.70 9.61 1.27
CA PRO A 123 -8.87 10.17 0.62
C PRO A 123 -8.56 10.67 -0.79
N VAL A 124 -9.37 10.28 -1.77
CA VAL A 124 -9.25 10.72 -3.15
C VAL A 124 -10.42 11.67 -3.44
N THR A 125 -10.24 12.96 -3.16
CA THR A 125 -11.35 13.93 -3.30
C THR A 125 -11.81 14.06 -4.76
N THR A 126 -13.09 14.38 -4.95
CA THR A 126 -13.68 14.54 -6.30
C THR A 126 -13.01 15.60 -7.16
N ASN A 127 -12.31 16.55 -6.52
CA ASN A 127 -11.64 17.68 -7.18
C ASN A 127 -10.23 17.31 -7.67
N GLN A 128 -9.70 16.13 -7.33
CA GLN A 128 -8.40 15.69 -7.81
C GLN A 128 -8.40 15.57 -9.36
N PRO A 129 -7.34 16.00 -10.06
CA PRO A 129 -7.27 15.89 -11.52
C PRO A 129 -7.05 14.44 -11.97
N GLU A 130 -7.64 14.04 -13.10
CA GLU A 130 -7.48 12.69 -13.69
C GLU A 130 -6.22 12.62 -14.54
N VAL A 131 -5.07 12.76 -13.89
CA VAL A 131 -3.73 12.73 -14.51
C VAL A 131 -2.90 11.60 -13.91
N PRO A 132 -1.87 11.12 -14.65
CA PRO A 132 -0.85 10.26 -14.05
C PRO A 132 -0.19 10.98 -12.87
N THR A 133 -0.11 10.28 -11.75
CA THR A 133 0.39 10.80 -10.49
C THR A 133 1.32 9.77 -9.87
N ARG A 134 2.54 10.16 -9.58
CA ARG A 134 3.44 9.33 -8.77
C ARG A 134 3.11 9.57 -7.30
N LEU A 135 2.70 8.51 -6.62
CA LEU A 135 2.52 8.47 -5.18
C LEU A 135 3.86 8.14 -4.52
N GLU A 136 4.26 8.93 -3.54
CA GLU A 136 5.37 8.64 -2.64
C GLU A 136 4.82 8.59 -1.22
N VAL A 137 5.10 7.50 -0.50
CA VAL A 137 4.74 7.38 0.93
C VAL A 137 6.00 7.14 1.72
N ARG A 138 6.14 7.90 2.81
CA ARG A 138 7.23 7.78 3.78
C ARG A 138 6.65 7.49 5.15
N LEU A 139 7.20 6.49 5.83
CA LEU A 139 6.95 6.26 7.25
C LEU A 139 8.14 6.79 8.03
N LEU A 140 7.87 7.65 9.01
CA LEU A 140 8.87 8.41 9.75
C LEU A 140 8.79 8.09 11.23
N ASP A 141 9.94 7.98 11.87
CA ASP A 141 10.07 7.91 13.31
C ASP A 141 10.12 9.32 13.90
N SER A 142 8.98 9.76 14.45
CA SER A 142 8.83 11.12 14.98
C SER A 142 9.62 11.34 16.27
N ASP A 143 10.04 10.29 16.97
CA ASP A 143 10.87 10.39 18.17
C ASP A 143 12.38 10.38 17.86
N ASP A 144 12.76 10.23 16.59
CA ASP A 144 14.15 10.10 16.13
C ASP A 144 14.39 10.97 14.89
N GLU A 145 14.17 12.29 15.06
CA GLU A 145 14.41 13.32 14.03
C GLU A 145 13.72 13.05 12.69
N ASN A 146 12.54 12.43 12.70
CA ASN A 146 11.80 12.02 11.49
C ASN A 146 12.63 11.09 10.59
N ARG A 147 13.45 10.21 11.17
CA ARG A 147 14.19 9.18 10.43
C ARG A 147 13.22 8.33 9.61
N VAL A 148 13.53 8.13 8.34
CA VAL A 148 12.72 7.31 7.43
C VAL A 148 12.85 5.84 7.80
N VAL A 149 11.73 5.22 8.19
CA VAL A 149 11.60 3.81 8.53
C VAL A 149 11.26 2.99 7.29
N SER A 150 10.45 3.55 6.39
CA SER A 150 10.07 2.91 5.13
C SER A 150 9.72 3.96 4.07
N CYS A 151 10.07 3.71 2.81
CA CYS A 151 9.72 4.57 1.69
C CYS A 151 9.47 3.76 0.42
N PHE A 152 8.42 4.14 -0.32
CA PHE A 152 8.20 3.61 -1.67
C PHE A 152 7.55 4.63 -2.59
N LEU A 153 7.69 4.37 -3.89
CA LEU A 153 6.98 5.05 -4.97
C LEU A 153 6.03 4.08 -5.66
N ALA A 154 4.84 4.54 -6.03
CA ALA A 154 3.92 3.83 -6.91
C ALA A 154 3.39 4.77 -8.00
N ASP A 155 3.35 4.29 -9.23
CA ASP A 155 2.73 5.03 -10.32
C ASP A 155 1.20 4.83 -10.22
N THR A 156 0.44 5.92 -10.15
CA THR A 156 -1.01 5.90 -9.97
C THR A 156 -1.69 6.79 -11.00
N ARG A 157 -3.01 6.67 -11.12
CA ARG A 157 -3.85 7.60 -11.88
C ARG A 157 -5.19 7.75 -11.18
N VAL A 158 -5.63 8.99 -11.04
CA VAL A 158 -6.96 9.28 -10.50
C VAL A 158 -8.01 9.05 -11.59
N LYS A 159 -9.13 8.40 -11.25
CA LYS A 159 -10.24 8.14 -12.17
C LYS A 159 -11.58 8.46 -11.53
N LYS A 160 -12.52 8.95 -12.31
CA LYS A 160 -13.92 8.97 -11.92
C LYS A 160 -14.47 7.52 -11.88
N PRO A 161 -15.20 7.11 -10.83
CA PRO A 161 -15.94 5.86 -10.85
C PRO A 161 -16.87 5.81 -12.06
N ARG A 162 -17.01 4.64 -12.70
CA ARG A 162 -18.13 4.44 -13.62
C ARG A 162 -19.41 4.62 -12.81
N SER A 163 -20.28 5.55 -13.20
CA SER A 163 -21.63 5.62 -12.63
C SER A 163 -22.23 4.22 -12.74
N ALA A 164 -22.63 3.63 -11.61
CA ALA A 164 -23.57 2.53 -11.63
C ALA A 164 -24.83 3.09 -12.30
N VAL A 165 -25.13 2.58 -13.50
CA VAL A 165 -26.38 2.86 -14.22
C VAL A 165 -27.54 2.26 -13.44
#